data_AF-A0A811L894-F1
#
_entry.id   AF-A0A811L894-F1
#
_cell.length_a   1.000
_cell.length_b   1.000
_cell.length_c   1.000
_cell.angle_alpha   90.00
_cell.angle_beta   90.00
_cell.angle_gamma   90.00
#
_symmetry.space_group_name_H-M   'P 1'
#
loop_
_entity.id
_entity.type
_entity.pdbx_description
1 polymer ?
#
loop_
_entity_poly.entity_id
_entity_poly.type
_entity_poly.pdbx_seq_one_letter_code
_entity_poly.pdbx_strand_id
1 'polypeptide(L)'
;MQSGGGGGSTSGCPAVPGEVLLAGDFVSSSSFYGEVAPISTCTTCAAGTAKYYPDSGDPNIVASEQKAIGASGNGPANCANLCVCSADGTCYTRSTQNVNVVLYPYCDGASCAVYVMIVTQDDSAGLQPSNGGPVVTGSAQVDPTTLDYKPVTDPSYPQVTYASCNGCPNGPTSC
;
A
#
# COMPACT_ATOMS: atom_id res chain seq x y z
N MET A 1 7.20 2.49 34.21
CA MET A 1 5.89 2.05 33.67
C MET A 1 6.13 1.73 32.20
N GLN A 2 6.35 0.45 31.88
CA GLN A 2 6.53 -0.04 30.52
C GLN A 2 5.15 -0.15 29.85
N SER A 3 4.97 0.52 28.72
CA SER A 3 3.84 0.28 27.82
C SER A 3 4.38 -0.40 26.58
N GLY A 4 4.19 -1.72 26.49
CA GLY A 4 4.53 -2.53 25.33
C GLY A 4 3.58 -2.23 24.18
N GLY A 5 4.12 -1.76 23.05
CA GLY A 5 3.40 -1.68 21.79
C GLY A 5 3.24 -3.09 21.23
N GLY A 6 2.01 -3.59 21.21
CA GLY A 6 1.67 -4.86 20.59
C GLY A 6 1.83 -4.77 19.09
N GLY A 7 2.92 -5.33 18.57
CA GLY A 7 2.99 -5.73 17.17
C GLY A 7 1.89 -6.76 16.93
N GLY A 8 0.95 -6.44 16.05
CA GLY A 8 -0.15 -7.31 15.67
C GLY A 8 0.39 -8.63 15.15
N SER A 9 0.51 -9.62 16.03
CA SER A 9 0.74 -11.00 15.65
C SER A 9 -0.62 -11.54 15.23
N THR A 10 -0.88 -11.49 13.94
CA THR A 10 -2.07 -12.10 13.36
C THR A 10 -1.86 -13.60 13.30
N SER A 11 -2.92 -14.34 13.62
CA SER A 11 -2.84 -15.80 13.74
C SER A 11 -2.48 -16.41 12.38
N GLY A 12 -1.19 -16.75 12.20
CA GLY A 12 -0.70 -17.52 11.05
C GLY A 12 0.56 -16.97 10.38
N CYS A 13 0.77 -15.65 10.37
CA CYS A 13 1.89 -15.01 9.66
C CYS A 13 2.74 -14.19 10.63
N PRO A 14 3.91 -14.68 11.06
CA PRO A 14 4.74 -13.95 12.02
C PRO A 14 5.35 -12.70 11.37
N ALA A 15 5.37 -11.58 12.09
CA ALA A 15 6.15 -10.42 11.65
C ALA A 15 7.62 -10.82 11.45
N VAL A 16 8.18 -10.49 10.28
CA VAL A 16 9.59 -10.73 9.96
C VAL A 16 10.33 -9.39 10.04
N PRO A 17 11.39 -9.27 10.87
CA PRO A 17 12.14 -8.02 10.98
C PRO A 17 12.69 -7.54 9.63
N GLY A 18 12.44 -6.27 9.29
CA GLY A 18 12.90 -5.67 8.03
C GLY A 18 12.09 -6.08 6.79
N GLU A 19 10.98 -6.80 6.98
CA GLU A 19 10.06 -7.15 5.91
C GLU A 19 8.67 -6.59 6.19
N VAL A 20 7.94 -6.31 5.11
CA VAL A 20 6.60 -5.75 5.19
C VAL A 20 5.59 -6.74 4.64
N LEU A 21 4.59 -7.10 5.47
CA LEU A 21 3.54 -8.04 5.10
C LEU A 21 2.41 -7.31 4.37
N LEU A 22 2.07 -7.78 3.17
CA LEU A 22 0.91 -7.34 2.42
C LEU A 22 0.03 -8.55 2.08
N ALA A 23 -1.21 -8.52 2.55
CA ALA A 23 -2.20 -9.54 2.22
C ALA A 23 -2.83 -9.30 0.85
N GLY A 24 -3.26 -10.38 0.18
CA GLY A 24 -4.01 -10.33 -1.05
C GLY A 24 -3.20 -10.70 -2.30
N ASP A 25 -3.80 -10.46 -3.45
CA ASP A 25 -3.31 -10.90 -4.75
C ASP A 25 -2.78 -9.75 -5.61
N PHE A 26 -2.51 -8.59 -5.01
CA PHE A 26 -1.84 -7.50 -5.70
C PHE A 26 -0.51 -7.98 -6.29
N VAL A 27 -0.31 -7.71 -7.58
CA VAL A 27 0.89 -8.10 -8.33
C VAL A 27 1.60 -6.83 -8.77
N SER A 28 2.91 -6.77 -8.50
CA SER A 28 3.77 -5.73 -9.04
C SER A 28 4.06 -6.03 -10.51
N SER A 29 3.88 -5.04 -11.38
CA SER A 29 4.23 -5.13 -12.80
C SER A 29 4.60 -3.76 -13.41
N SER A 30 4.82 -2.73 -12.57
CA SER A 30 5.17 -1.38 -13.01
C SER A 30 6.57 -1.29 -13.65
N SER A 31 6.63 -0.85 -14.91
CA SER A 31 7.88 -0.49 -15.59
C SER A 31 8.45 0.87 -15.17
N PHE A 32 7.72 1.66 -14.38
CA PHE A 32 8.09 3.03 -13.99
C PHE A 32 8.65 3.12 -12.57
N TYR A 33 7.95 2.53 -11.60
CA TYR A 33 8.30 2.56 -10.17
C TYR A 33 9.04 1.30 -9.67
N GLY A 34 9.58 0.49 -10.58
CA GLY A 34 10.21 -0.79 -10.26
C GLY A 34 9.22 -1.94 -10.07
N GLU A 35 9.74 -3.17 -10.14
CA GLU A 35 9.01 -4.39 -9.82
C GLU A 35 9.71 -5.11 -8.67
N VAL A 36 9.10 -5.09 -7.49
CA VAL A 36 9.63 -5.85 -6.35
C VAL A 36 8.93 -7.18 -6.22
N ALA A 37 9.73 -8.23 -6.40
CA ALA A 37 9.32 -9.57 -6.04
C ALA A 37 9.22 -9.72 -4.51
N PRO A 38 8.21 -10.43 -3.99
CA PRO A 38 8.15 -10.74 -2.58
C PRO A 38 9.34 -11.64 -2.19
N ILE A 39 9.90 -11.43 -0.99
CA ILE A 39 10.96 -12.26 -0.42
C ILE A 39 10.42 -13.63 -0.04
N SER A 40 9.21 -13.66 0.52
CA SER A 40 8.55 -14.89 0.93
C SER A 40 7.03 -14.73 0.91
N THR A 41 6.32 -15.85 1.09
CA THR A 41 4.85 -15.89 1.06
C THR A 41 4.35 -16.68 2.26
N CYS A 42 3.36 -16.13 2.96
CA CYS A 42 2.61 -16.77 4.03
C CYS A 42 1.25 -17.24 3.50
N THR A 43 0.95 -18.54 3.61
CA THR A 43 -0.31 -19.15 3.13
C THR A 43 -1.34 -19.38 4.24
N THR A 44 -1.01 -18.98 5.46
CA THR A 44 -1.82 -19.18 6.68
C THR A 44 -2.56 -17.90 7.10
N CYS A 45 -2.61 -16.89 6.23
CA CYS A 45 -3.32 -15.64 6.49
C CYS A 45 -4.84 -15.85 6.40
N ALA A 46 -5.61 -15.18 7.26
CA ALA A 46 -7.07 -15.19 7.18
C ALA A 46 -7.62 -14.67 5.83
N ALA A 47 -6.87 -13.77 5.18
CA ALA A 47 -7.15 -13.29 3.82
C ALA A 47 -6.64 -14.23 2.71
N GLY A 48 -6.22 -15.45 3.07
CA GLY A 48 -5.66 -16.47 2.17
C GLY A 48 -4.13 -16.42 2.12
N THR A 49 -3.60 -15.53 1.29
CA THR A 49 -2.16 -15.41 1.05
C THR A 49 -1.67 -14.03 1.40
N ALA A 50 -0.52 -13.95 2.03
CA ALA A 50 0.20 -12.71 2.27
C ALA A 50 1.65 -12.83 1.82
N LYS A 51 2.23 -11.72 1.39
CA LYS A 51 3.56 -11.65 0.80
C LYS A 51 4.41 -10.71 1.63
N TYR A 52 5.65 -11.12 1.88
CA TYR A 52 6.64 -10.28 2.54
C TYR A 52 7.48 -9.56 1.50
N TYR A 53 7.62 -8.25 1.66
CA TYR A 53 8.38 -7.39 0.76
C TYR A 53 9.58 -6.79 1.46
N PRO A 54 10.70 -6.56 0.75
CA PRO A 54 11.85 -5.87 1.32
C PRO A 54 11.48 -4.44 1.69
N ASP A 55 12.02 -3.97 2.81
CA ASP A 55 12.02 -2.54 3.15
C ASP A 55 12.66 -1.70 2.04
N SER A 56 12.01 -0.60 1.67
CA SER A 56 12.54 0.40 0.74
C SER A 56 13.76 1.13 1.27
N GLY A 57 13.93 1.23 2.59
CA GLY A 57 15.12 1.76 3.26
C GLY A 57 15.23 3.29 3.30
N ASP A 58 14.38 4.01 2.56
CA ASP A 58 14.28 5.47 2.58
C ASP A 58 12.80 5.86 2.64
N PRO A 59 12.37 6.79 3.51
CA PRO A 59 11.00 7.27 3.50
C PRO A 59 10.70 8.21 2.32
N ASN A 60 11.71 8.78 1.66
CA ASN A 60 11.53 9.71 0.54
C ASN A 60 11.40 8.94 -0.78
N ILE A 61 10.39 9.28 -1.57
CA ILE A 61 10.12 8.63 -2.86
C ILE A 61 11.06 9.22 -3.93
N VAL A 62 11.92 8.38 -4.52
CA VAL A 62 12.81 8.70 -5.65
C VAL A 62 12.57 7.71 -6.80
N ALA A 63 12.29 8.24 -7.99
CA ALA A 63 11.68 7.49 -9.09
C ALA A 63 12.55 6.37 -9.72
N SER A 64 13.86 6.30 -9.47
CA SER A 64 14.78 5.49 -10.30
C SER A 64 15.20 4.15 -9.71
N GLU A 65 14.96 3.85 -8.43
CA GLU A 65 15.55 2.67 -7.76
C GLU A 65 14.60 1.96 -6.79
N GLN A 66 13.34 2.40 -6.69
CA GLN A 66 12.58 2.07 -5.50
C GLN A 66 11.92 0.71 -5.51
N LYS A 67 11.91 0.13 -4.31
CA LYS A 67 11.30 -1.14 -3.98
C LYS A 67 9.77 -1.06 -3.92
N ALA A 68 9.18 -0.32 -4.85
CA ALA A 68 7.76 -0.11 -4.90
C ALA A 68 7.08 -1.32 -5.56
N ILE A 69 5.93 -1.68 -5.01
CA ILE A 69 5.05 -2.71 -5.54
C ILE A 69 4.04 -1.95 -6.38
N GLY A 70 4.38 -1.65 -7.62
CA GLY A 70 3.51 -0.92 -8.53
C GLY A 70 2.73 -1.87 -9.43
N ALA A 71 1.41 -1.71 -9.58
CA ALA A 71 0.68 -2.41 -10.64
C ALA A 71 1.12 -1.87 -12.03
N SER A 72 1.26 -2.73 -13.04
CA SER A 72 1.72 -2.32 -14.39
C SER A 72 0.91 -1.18 -14.98
N GLY A 73 1.66 -0.23 -15.53
CA GLY A 73 1.54 0.26 -16.90
C GLY A 73 0.15 0.67 -17.38
N ASN A 74 -0.09 1.98 -17.40
CA ASN A 74 -1.03 2.68 -18.27
C ASN A 74 -2.33 1.92 -18.59
N GLY A 75 -3.13 1.66 -17.56
CA GLY A 75 -4.55 1.47 -17.78
C GLY A 75 -5.26 0.62 -16.73
N PRO A 76 -6.60 0.77 -16.65
CA PRO A 76 -7.48 -0.01 -15.78
C PRO A 76 -7.49 -1.52 -16.06
N ALA A 77 -6.74 -2.02 -17.04
CA ALA A 77 -6.81 -3.41 -17.50
C ALA A 77 -6.23 -4.45 -16.52
N ASN A 78 -5.23 -4.07 -15.72
CA ASN A 78 -4.47 -5.05 -14.92
C ASN A 78 -5.06 -5.22 -13.51
N CYS A 79 -5.90 -4.28 -13.09
CA CYS A 79 -6.44 -4.24 -11.74
C CYS A 79 -7.75 -3.43 -11.69
N ALA A 80 -8.71 -3.69 -12.58
CA ALA A 80 -9.92 -2.88 -12.72
C ALA A 80 -10.69 -2.70 -11.39
N ASN A 81 -10.73 -3.77 -10.58
CA ASN A 81 -11.35 -3.78 -9.26
C ASN A 81 -10.29 -3.62 -8.17
N LEU A 82 -9.55 -2.52 -8.20
CA LEU A 82 -8.58 -2.24 -7.15
C LEU A 82 -9.30 -2.10 -5.81
N CYS A 83 -8.79 -2.81 -4.82
CA CYS A 83 -9.05 -2.56 -3.44
C CYS A 83 -7.75 -2.46 -2.66
N VAL A 84 -7.67 -1.47 -1.77
CA VAL A 84 -6.64 -1.40 -0.74
C VAL A 84 -7.34 -1.19 0.60
N CYS A 85 -6.92 -1.88 1.66
CA CYS A 85 -7.54 -1.73 2.97
C CYS A 85 -6.49 -1.47 4.05
N SER A 86 -6.81 -0.55 4.94
CA SER A 86 -6.05 -0.24 6.14
C SER A 86 -6.37 -1.18 7.30
N ALA A 87 -5.51 -1.17 8.31
CA ALA A 87 -5.65 -2.00 9.51
C ALA A 87 -6.91 -1.67 10.34
N ASP A 88 -7.46 -0.47 10.20
CA ASP A 88 -8.70 -0.03 10.86
C ASP A 88 -9.97 -0.60 10.18
N GLY A 89 -9.81 -1.35 9.09
CA GLY A 89 -10.91 -1.93 8.31
C GLY A 89 -11.46 -1.00 7.24
N THR A 90 -10.93 0.22 7.09
CA THR A 90 -11.31 1.10 5.97
C THR A 90 -10.72 0.54 4.67
N CYS A 91 -11.58 0.12 3.75
CA CYS A 91 -11.17 -0.19 2.39
C CYS A 91 -11.37 1.00 1.47
N TYR A 92 -10.54 1.10 0.45
CA TYR A 92 -10.57 2.15 -0.55
C TYR A 92 -10.65 1.57 -1.95
N THR A 93 -11.45 2.22 -2.78
CA THR A 93 -11.53 1.97 -4.22
C THR A 93 -11.11 3.21 -4.98
N ARG A 94 -10.90 3.08 -6.29
CA ARG A 94 -10.61 4.27 -7.10
C ARG A 94 -11.85 5.15 -7.21
N SER A 95 -11.66 6.45 -7.02
CA SER A 95 -12.67 7.47 -7.38
C SER A 95 -12.91 7.54 -8.89
N THR A 96 -11.89 7.29 -9.71
CA THR A 96 -11.99 7.24 -11.19
C THR A 96 -11.09 6.14 -11.78
N GLN A 97 -11.36 5.70 -13.00
CA GLN A 97 -10.56 4.66 -13.67
C GLN A 97 -9.11 5.10 -14.00
N ASN A 98 -8.78 6.38 -13.85
CA ASN A 98 -7.46 6.95 -14.15
C ASN A 98 -6.55 7.05 -12.91
N VAL A 99 -6.97 6.50 -11.77
CA VAL A 99 -6.17 6.47 -10.55
C VAL A 99 -5.30 5.22 -10.54
N ASN A 100 -3.99 5.38 -10.50
CA ASN A 100 -3.06 4.27 -10.27
C ASN A 100 -2.58 4.30 -8.82
N VAL A 101 -2.21 3.13 -8.31
CA VAL A 101 -1.60 3.02 -6.98
C VAL A 101 -0.27 2.30 -7.07
N VAL A 102 0.65 2.74 -6.25
CA VAL A 102 1.93 2.10 -6.01
C VAL A 102 2.02 1.87 -4.51
N LEU A 103 2.35 0.65 -4.09
CA LEU A 103 2.49 0.32 -2.69
C LEU A 103 3.97 0.40 -2.29
N TYR A 104 4.25 1.07 -1.18
CA TYR A 104 5.58 1.42 -0.75
C TYR A 104 5.87 0.78 0.61
N PRO A 105 6.59 -0.36 0.66
CA PRO A 105 6.99 -0.98 1.91
C PRO A 105 8.12 -0.17 2.56
N TYR A 106 7.93 0.30 3.80
CA TYR A 106 8.94 1.05 4.54
C TYR A 106 8.98 0.64 6.01
N CYS A 107 10.19 0.50 6.55
CA CYS A 107 10.43 0.24 7.96
C CYS A 107 11.14 1.42 8.63
N ASP A 108 10.56 1.93 9.72
CA ASP A 108 11.25 2.80 10.67
C ASP A 108 11.69 1.96 11.88
N GLY A 109 12.95 1.54 11.85
CA GLY A 109 13.50 0.57 12.81
C GLY A 109 12.78 -0.78 12.74
N ALA A 110 12.07 -1.15 13.80
CA ALA A 110 11.29 -2.39 13.86
C ALA A 110 9.83 -2.24 13.41
N SER A 111 9.39 -1.01 13.10
CA SER A 111 8.01 -0.71 12.71
C SER A 111 7.91 -0.65 11.20
N CYS A 112 7.32 -1.67 10.59
CA CYS A 112 7.18 -1.80 9.14
C CYS A 112 5.73 -1.59 8.72
N ALA A 113 5.52 -0.81 7.66
CA ALA A 113 4.20 -0.56 7.08
C ALA A 113 4.28 -0.47 5.56
N VAL A 114 3.17 -0.79 4.89
CA VAL A 114 3.00 -0.52 3.45
C VAL A 114 2.19 0.76 3.31
N TYR A 115 2.69 1.70 2.53
CA TYR A 115 2.02 2.96 2.24
C TYR A 115 1.49 2.99 0.81
N VAL A 116 0.35 3.64 0.57
CA VAL A 116 -0.19 3.80 -0.79
C VAL A 116 0.19 5.15 -1.37
N MET A 117 0.96 5.12 -2.45
CA MET A 117 1.15 6.25 -3.33
C MET A 117 0.06 6.27 -4.41
N ILE A 118 -0.50 7.44 -4.66
CA ILE A 118 -1.58 7.66 -5.61
C ILE A 118 -1.01 8.41 -6.81
N VAL A 119 -1.02 7.75 -7.97
CA VAL A 119 -0.48 8.30 -9.22
C VAL A 119 -1.64 8.58 -10.17
N THR A 120 -1.93 9.86 -10.39
CA THR A 120 -3.01 10.31 -11.26
C THR A 120 -2.65 11.65 -11.91
N GLN A 121 -3.31 11.96 -13.03
CA GLN A 121 -3.19 13.25 -13.72
C GLN A 121 -4.30 14.24 -13.32
N ASP A 122 -5.25 13.81 -12.49
CA ASP A 122 -6.36 14.62 -12.00
C ASP A 122 -6.18 14.87 -10.50
N ASP A 123 -5.93 16.12 -10.12
CA ASP A 123 -5.64 16.53 -8.74
C ASP A 123 -6.79 16.25 -7.77
N SER A 124 -8.01 16.06 -8.27
CA SER A 124 -9.20 15.72 -7.48
C SER A 124 -9.44 14.21 -7.38
N ALA A 125 -8.74 13.41 -8.20
CA ALA A 125 -8.87 11.97 -8.19
C ALA A 125 -7.91 11.31 -7.20
N GLY A 126 -8.31 10.12 -6.75
CA GLY A 126 -7.55 9.29 -5.84
C GLY A 126 -8.39 8.15 -5.27
N LEU A 127 -8.23 7.89 -3.98
CA LEU A 127 -8.85 6.75 -3.30
C LEU A 127 -10.10 7.18 -2.52
N GLN A 128 -11.24 6.60 -2.87
CA GLN A 128 -12.52 6.78 -2.20
C GLN A 128 -12.65 5.75 -1.08
N PRO A 129 -12.74 6.16 0.20
CA PRO A 129 -12.95 5.24 1.30
C PRO A 129 -14.39 4.69 1.30
N SER A 130 -14.51 3.42 1.67
CA SER A 130 -15.77 2.65 1.78
C SER A 130 -16.71 3.16 2.87
N ASN A 131 -16.19 3.91 3.84
CA ASN A 131 -16.99 4.58 4.87
C ASN A 131 -17.68 5.87 4.38
N GLY A 132 -17.49 6.26 3.11
CA GLY A 132 -18.08 7.46 2.53
C GLY A 132 -17.35 8.76 2.90
N GLY A 133 -16.17 8.68 3.52
CA GLY A 133 -15.30 9.82 3.78
C GLY A 133 -14.77 10.50 2.52
N PRO A 134 -14.00 11.60 2.66
CA PRO A 134 -13.43 12.33 1.54
C PRO A 134 -12.43 11.47 0.75
N VAL A 135 -12.31 11.76 -0.55
CA VAL A 135 -11.29 11.16 -1.42
C VAL A 135 -9.90 11.55 -0.91
N VAL A 136 -9.02 10.56 -0.74
CA VAL A 136 -7.59 10.78 -0.53
C VAL A 136 -6.95 11.01 -1.89
N THR A 137 -6.46 12.21 -2.17
CA THR A 137 -5.97 12.59 -3.50
C THR A 137 -4.45 12.39 -3.64
N GLY A 138 -3.98 12.17 -4.87
CA GLY A 138 -2.55 12.14 -5.16
C GLY A 138 -1.87 13.49 -4.94
N SER A 139 -2.58 14.59 -5.21
CA SER A 139 -2.11 15.95 -4.96
C SER A 139 -1.77 16.22 -3.48
N ALA A 140 -2.45 15.55 -2.55
CA ALA A 140 -2.15 15.68 -1.12
C ALA A 140 -0.78 15.11 -0.73
N GLN A 141 -0.22 14.22 -1.57
CA GLN A 141 1.05 13.53 -1.36
C GLN A 141 2.26 14.30 -1.92
N VAL A 142 2.03 15.45 -2.56
CA VAL A 142 3.08 16.28 -3.16
C VAL A 142 3.26 17.54 -2.34
N ASP A 143 4.51 17.95 -2.09
CA ASP A 143 4.81 19.25 -1.50
C ASP A 143 4.51 20.35 -2.54
N PRO A 144 3.61 21.30 -2.25
CA PRO A 144 3.20 22.31 -3.22
C PRO A 144 4.32 23.32 -3.56
N THR A 145 5.41 23.34 -2.78
CA THR A 145 6.53 24.26 -2.94
C THR A 145 7.64 23.63 -3.79
N THR A 146 8.02 22.39 -3.48
CA THR A 146 9.13 21.71 -4.19
C THR A 146 8.65 20.89 -5.38
N LEU A 147 7.36 20.55 -5.41
CA LEU A 147 6.74 19.61 -6.35
C LEU A 147 7.27 18.18 -6.23
N ASP A 148 7.98 17.88 -5.15
CA ASP A 148 8.42 16.52 -4.83
C ASP A 148 7.35 15.78 -4.03
N TYR A 149 7.38 14.46 -4.08
CA TYR A 149 6.60 13.65 -3.15
C TYR A 149 7.07 13.90 -1.72
N LYS A 150 6.10 13.96 -0.80
CA LYS A 150 6.38 13.97 0.63
C LYS A 150 6.96 12.61 1.07
N PRO A 151 7.60 12.52 2.24
CA PRO A 151 7.99 11.23 2.80
C PRO A 151 6.76 10.35 3.01
N VAL A 152 6.86 9.04 2.79
CA VAL A 152 5.73 8.09 2.93
C VAL A 152 5.17 8.02 4.36
N THR A 153 5.91 8.51 5.34
CA THR A 153 5.47 8.65 6.74
C THR A 153 4.53 9.84 6.96
N ASP A 154 4.33 10.70 5.96
CA ASP A 154 3.34 11.78 5.99
C ASP A 154 1.90 11.20 6.03
N PRO A 155 0.98 11.79 6.81
CA PRO A 155 -0.39 11.29 6.95
C PRO A 155 -1.22 11.30 5.65
N SER A 156 -0.75 11.94 4.58
CA SER A 156 -1.37 11.86 3.24
C SER A 156 -1.22 10.50 2.57
N TYR A 157 -0.36 9.61 3.08
CA TYR A 157 -0.21 8.24 2.58
C TYR A 157 -0.97 7.25 3.47
N PRO A 158 -2.06 6.63 2.96
CA PRO A 158 -2.74 5.57 3.71
C PRO A 158 -1.82 4.38 3.95
N GLN A 159 -1.79 3.88 5.18
CA GLN A 159 -1.19 2.59 5.50
C GLN A 159 -2.14 1.47 5.10
N VAL A 160 -1.61 0.40 4.50
CA VAL A 160 -2.41 -0.73 4.03
C VAL A 160 -1.87 -2.06 4.54
N THR A 161 -2.81 -2.95 4.84
CA THR A 161 -2.55 -4.33 5.24
C THR A 161 -2.99 -5.32 4.16
N TYR A 162 -3.87 -4.88 3.25
CA TYR A 162 -4.41 -5.68 2.18
C TYR A 162 -4.50 -4.91 0.87
N ALA A 163 -4.14 -5.55 -0.24
CA ALA A 163 -4.38 -5.03 -1.57
C ALA A 163 -4.81 -6.16 -2.52
N SER A 164 -5.79 -5.88 -3.36
CA SER A 164 -6.33 -6.82 -4.34
C SER A 164 -6.78 -6.15 -5.61
N CYS A 165 -6.77 -6.92 -6.69
CA CYS A 165 -7.34 -6.56 -7.98
C CYS A 165 -8.72 -7.17 -8.25
N ASN A 166 -9.27 -7.91 -7.27
CA ASN A 166 -10.57 -8.60 -7.34
C ASN A 166 -11.69 -7.87 -6.58
N GLY A 167 -11.47 -6.62 -6.18
CA GLY A 167 -12.40 -5.84 -5.37
C GLY A 167 -12.17 -6.03 -3.88
N CYS A 168 -12.96 -5.30 -3.07
CA CYS A 168 -12.82 -5.32 -1.63
C CYS A 168 -13.50 -6.55 -1.01
N PRO A 169 -12.83 -7.31 -0.13
CA PRO A 169 -13.46 -8.42 0.58
C PRO A 169 -14.52 -7.90 1.55
N ASN A 170 -15.56 -8.71 1.78
CA ASN A 170 -16.62 -8.44 2.76
C ASN A 170 -16.25 -8.91 4.19
N GLY A 171 -14.96 -9.07 4.51
CA GLY A 171 -14.48 -9.70 5.76
C GLY A 171 -13.03 -9.30 6.11
N PRO A 172 -12.48 -9.75 7.25
CA PRO A 172 -11.30 -9.12 7.87
C PRO A 172 -10.09 -9.09 6.92
N THR A 173 -9.59 -7.88 6.67
CA THR A 173 -8.51 -7.51 5.74
C THR A 173 -7.13 -7.55 6.39
N SER A 174 -7.01 -8.26 7.50
CA SER A 174 -5.77 -8.38 8.28
C SER A 174 -5.30 -9.82 8.31
N CYS A 175 -4.08 -10.04 7.85
CA CYS A 175 -3.08 -10.63 8.72
C CYS A 175 -2.26 -9.46 9.31
#